data_AF-A0A529GM77-F1
#
_entry.id   AF-A0A529GM77-F1
#
_cell.length_a   1.000
_cell.length_b   1.000
_cell.length_c   1.000
_cell.angle_alpha   90.00
_cell.angle_beta   90.00
_cell.angle_gamma   90.00
#
_symmetry.space_group_name_H-M   'P 1'
#
loop_
_entity.id
_entity.type
_entity.pdbx_description
1 polymer ?
#
loop_
_entity_poly.entity_id
_entity_poly.type
_entity_poly.pdbx_seq_one_letter_code
_entity_poly.pdbx_strand_id
1 'polypeptide(L)'
;HRRAASAAWFENVRLPFVGRVSMDSIILDISALPPGRLGEGDLVELLGTSQSVDDAAGHAGTIGYEILTSLGPRFHRRYVGG
;
A
#
# COMPACT_ATOMS: atom_id res chain seq x y z
N HIS A 1 -6.57 -19.75 8.75
CA HIS A 1 -5.99 -18.55 9.40
C HIS A 1 -5.86 -17.47 8.32
N ARG A 2 -6.82 -16.54 8.23
CA ARG A 2 -6.80 -15.49 7.20
C ARG A 2 -5.76 -14.47 7.66
N ARG A 3 -4.52 -14.57 7.19
CA ARG A 3 -3.54 -13.48 7.39
C ARG A 3 -4.24 -12.20 6.91
N ALA A 4 -4.29 -11.17 7.75
CA ALA A 4 -4.89 -9.91 7.38
C ALA A 4 -4.19 -9.45 6.09
N ALA A 5 -4.95 -9.42 4.99
CA ALA A 5 -4.42 -9.02 3.71
C ALA A 5 -4.04 -7.54 3.82
N SER A 6 -2.82 -7.21 3.40
CA SER A 6 -2.37 -5.82 3.29
C SER A 6 -3.42 -4.97 2.55
N ALA A 7 -3.38 -3.66 2.72
CA ALA A 7 -4.25 -2.74 1.99
C ALA A 7 -3.45 -1.56 1.47
N ALA A 8 -4.05 -0.86 0.52
CA ALA A 8 -3.73 0.52 0.26
C ALA A 8 -4.77 1.43 0.94
N TRP A 9 -4.48 2.71 1.04
CA TRP A 9 -5.38 3.70 1.59
C TRP A 9 -5.55 4.87 0.63
N PHE A 10 -6.76 5.42 0.58
CA PHE A 10 -7.06 6.63 -0.15
C PHE A 10 -7.97 7.50 0.71
N GLU A 11 -7.51 8.68 1.11
CA GLU A 11 -8.27 9.60 1.98
C GLU A 11 -8.85 8.92 3.22
N ASN A 12 -8.01 8.19 3.94
CA ASN A 12 -8.40 7.43 5.14
C ASN A 12 -9.43 6.31 4.89
N VAL A 13 -9.72 5.96 3.64
CA VAL A 13 -10.51 4.78 3.26
C VAL A 13 -9.57 3.63 2.95
N ARG A 14 -9.80 2.49 3.60
CA ARG A 14 -9.03 1.26 3.39
C ARG A 14 -9.48 0.56 2.10
N LEU A 15 -8.52 0.27 1.23
CA LEU A 15 -8.71 -0.40 -0.05
C LEU A 15 -7.99 -1.76 -0.04
N PRO A 16 -8.70 -2.88 0.20
CA PRO A 16 -8.09 -4.21 0.28
C PRO A 16 -7.48 -4.67 -1.06
N PHE A 17 -6.37 -5.42 -1.01
CA PHE A 17 -5.89 -6.15 -2.19
C PHE A 17 -6.89 -7.21 -2.65
N VAL A 18 -7.04 -7.35 -3.97
CA VAL A 18 -7.79 -8.43 -4.62
C VAL A 18 -6.84 -9.22 -5.51
N GLY A 19 -6.86 -10.55 -5.39
CA GLY A 19 -5.99 -11.41 -6.19
C GLY A 19 -4.53 -11.41 -5.70
N ARG A 20 -3.59 -11.61 -6.64
CA ARG A 20 -2.15 -11.71 -6.35
C ARG A 20 -1.44 -10.39 -6.65
N VAL A 21 -0.43 -10.08 -5.85
CA VAL A 21 0.57 -9.06 -6.16
C VAL A 21 1.48 -9.61 -7.27
N SER A 22 1.63 -8.85 -8.36
CA SER A 22 2.55 -9.15 -9.45
C SER A 22 3.85 -8.36 -9.30
N MET A 23 4.80 -8.52 -10.23
CA MET A 23 6.07 -7.78 -10.18
C MET A 23 5.86 -6.25 -10.24
N ASP A 24 4.95 -5.80 -11.10
CA ASP A 24 4.76 -4.37 -11.40
C ASP A 24 3.30 -3.90 -11.22
N SER A 25 2.41 -4.77 -10.74
CA SER A 25 0.99 -4.43 -10.60
C SER A 25 0.33 -5.08 -9.38
N ILE A 26 -0.69 -4.38 -8.90
CA ILE A 26 -1.56 -4.78 -7.81
C ILE A 26 -3.01 -4.44 -8.20
N ILE A 27 -3.96 -5.12 -7.60
CA ILE A 27 -5.39 -4.84 -7.79
C ILE A 27 -5.98 -4.52 -6.42
N LEU A 28 -6.76 -3.46 -6.35
CA LEU A 28 -7.40 -2.97 -5.13
C LEU A 28 -8.93 -2.96 -5.32
N ASP A 29 -9.66 -3.35 -4.29
CA ASP A 29 -11.11 -3.16 -4.23
C ASP A 29 -11.41 -1.71 -3.83
N ILE A 30 -12.03 -0.97 -4.75
CA ILE A 30 -12.39 0.44 -4.57
C ILE A 30 -13.89 0.65 -4.34
N SER A 31 -14.66 -0.42 -4.13
CA SER A 31 -16.12 -0.37 -3.95
C SER A 31 -16.58 0.46 -2.75
N ALA A 32 -15.69 0.71 -1.78
CA ALA A 32 -15.95 1.60 -0.65
C ALA A 32 -15.94 3.09 -1.03
N LEU A 33 -15.46 3.45 -2.22
CA LEU A 33 -15.40 4.82 -2.70
C LEU A 33 -16.62 5.18 -3.56
N PRO A 34 -17.10 6.43 -3.52
CA PRO A 34 -18.08 6.93 -4.47
C PRO A 34 -17.58 6.82 -5.93
N PRO A 35 -18.48 6.65 -6.92
CA PRO A 35 -18.10 6.62 -8.32
C PRO A 35 -17.29 7.86 -8.73
N GLY A 36 -16.18 7.65 -9.45
CA GLY A 36 -15.30 8.72 -9.92
C GLY A 36 -14.42 9.36 -8.84
N ARG A 37 -14.45 8.87 -7.60
CA ARG A 37 -13.66 9.44 -6.51
C ARG A 37 -12.16 9.18 -6.64
N LEU A 38 -11.79 8.05 -7.24
CA LEU A 38 -10.42 7.67 -7.54
C LEU A 38 -10.31 7.43 -9.04
N GLY A 39 -9.33 8.07 -9.68
CA GLY A 39 -9.09 8.01 -11.11
C GLY A 39 -7.64 7.71 -11.47
N GLU A 40 -7.36 7.69 -12.76
CA GLU A 40 -6.00 7.50 -13.28
C GLU A 40 -5.08 8.66 -12.86
N GLY A 41 -3.86 8.33 -12.41
CA GLY A 41 -2.88 9.30 -11.93
C GLY A 41 -3.01 9.66 -10.45
N ASP A 42 -4.12 9.30 -9.80
CA ASP A 42 -4.26 9.44 -8.35
C ASP A 42 -3.31 8.49 -7.61
N LEU A 43 -2.83 8.95 -6.46
CA LEU A 43 -1.94 8.17 -5.61
C LEU A 43 -2.73 7.51 -4.48
N VAL A 44 -2.36 6.27 -4.18
CA VAL A 44 -2.81 5.54 -2.98
C VAL A 44 -1.62 5.34 -2.04
N GLU A 45 -1.91 5.33 -0.75
CA GLU A 45 -0.92 5.14 0.31
C GLU A 45 -0.76 3.63 0.60
N LEU A 46 0.44 3.10 0.36
CA LEU A 46 0.81 1.74 0.79
C LEU A 46 1.47 1.72 2.17
N LEU A 47 2.19 2.80 2.49
CA LEU A 47 2.91 3.03 3.75
C LEU A 47 2.82 4.51 4.09
N GLY A 48 2.44 4.85 5.32
CA GLY A 48 2.27 6.21 5.77
C GLY A 48 1.47 6.30 7.07
N THR A 49 0.72 7.39 7.23
CA THR A 49 -0.08 7.67 8.44
C THR A 49 -1.22 6.66 8.63
N SER A 50 -1.82 6.19 7.54
CA SER A 50 -2.97 5.26 7.57
C SER A 50 -2.52 3.81 7.73
N GLN A 51 -1.27 3.51 7.37
CA GLN A 51 -0.68 2.19 7.50
C GLN A 51 0.82 2.31 7.79
N SER A 52 1.20 2.01 9.03
CA SER A 52 2.62 2.04 9.40
C SER A 52 3.41 0.91 8.73
N VAL A 53 4.73 1.05 8.75
CA VAL A 53 5.63 0.00 8.24
C VAL A 53 5.48 -1.32 9.01
N ASP A 54 5.24 -1.24 10.32
CA ASP A 54 5.08 -2.41 11.18
C ASP A 54 3.73 -3.09 10.95
N ASP A 55 2.67 -2.32 10.67
CA ASP A 55 1.38 -2.88 10.26
C ASP A 55 1.54 -3.68 8.96
N ALA A 56 2.16 -3.07 7.95
CA ALA A 56 2.41 -3.72 6.66
C ALA A 56 3.29 -4.97 6.81
N ALA A 57 4.31 -4.92 7.66
CA ALA A 57 5.16 -6.06 7.95
C ALA A 57 4.40 -7.20 8.64
N GLY A 58 3.55 -6.89 9.62
CA GLY A 58 2.67 -7.85 10.28
C GLY A 58 1.75 -8.58 9.30
N HIS A 59 1.19 -7.85 8.32
CA HIS A 59 0.37 -8.44 7.25
C HIS A 59 1.17 -9.37 6.33
N ALA A 60 2.40 -8.99 5.98
CA ALA A 60 3.31 -9.80 5.17
C ALA A 60 3.93 -10.97 5.96
N GLY A 61 3.86 -10.95 7.29
CA GLY A 61 4.50 -11.92 8.17
C GLY A 61 6.02 -11.75 8.21
N THR A 62 6.47 -10.49 8.23
CA THR A 62 7.86 -10.07 8.34
C THR A 62 7.98 -8.91 9.37
N ILE A 63 9.12 -8.22 9.40
CA ILE A 63 9.42 -7.05 10.23
C ILE A 63 9.58 -5.77 9.39
N GLY A 64 9.37 -4.61 10.00
CA GLY A 64 9.42 -3.32 9.29
C GLY A 64 10.76 -3.06 8.57
N TYR A 65 11.87 -3.54 9.14
CA TYR A 65 13.19 -3.44 8.51
C TYR A 65 13.23 -4.10 7.13
N GLU A 66 12.70 -5.31 7.00
CA GLU A 66 12.68 -6.03 5.71
C GLU A 66 11.86 -5.29 4.67
N ILE A 67 10.74 -4.65 5.06
CA ILE A 67 9.95 -3.80 4.17
C ILE A 67 10.80 -2.63 3.65
N LEU A 68 11.46 -1.89 4.54
CA LEU A 68 12.24 -0.70 4.19
C LEU A 68 13.46 -1.02 3.33
N THR A 69 14.17 -2.11 3.64
CA THR A 69 15.37 -2.50 2.89
C THR A 69 15.05 -3.20 1.58
N SER A 70 13.84 -3.74 1.42
CA SER A 70 13.39 -4.35 0.16
C SER A 70 12.89 -3.34 -0.87
N LEU A 71 12.78 -2.04 -0.52
CA LEU A 71 12.46 -0.97 -1.45
C LEU A 71 13.63 -0.73 -2.41
N GLY A 72 13.62 -1.49 -3.51
CA GLY A 72 14.66 -1.48 -4.53
C GLY A 72 14.78 -0.18 -5.33
N PRO A 73 15.63 -0.16 -6.36
CA PRO A 73 15.97 1.05 -7.12
C PRO A 73 14.84 1.56 -8.04
N ARG A 74 13.77 0.78 -8.25
CA ARG A 74 12.64 1.17 -9.13
C ARG A 74 11.77 2.29 -8.55
N PHE A 75 11.87 2.56 -7.24
CA PHE A 75 11.10 3.60 -6.60
C PHE A 75 11.70 4.98 -6.83
N HIS A 76 10.88 5.91 -7.32
CA HIS A 76 11.23 7.32 -7.36
C HIS A 76 11.37 7.88 -5.93
N ARG A 77 12.52 8.48 -5.61
CA ARG A 77 12.81 9.04 -4.28
C ARG A 77 12.76 10.56 -4.33
N ARG A 78 11.94 11.14 -3.45
CA ARG A 78 11.88 12.59 -3.22
C ARG A 78 12.27 12.88 -1.77
N TYR A 79 13.34 13.64 -1.58
CA TYR A 79 13.79 14.09 -0.26
C TYR A 79 13.17 15.45 0.04
N VAL A 80 12.47 15.56 1.16
CA VAL A 80 11.76 16.78 1.58
C VAL A 80 12.29 17.21 2.94
N GLY A 81 12.53 18.51 3.14
CA GLY A 81 13.02 19.05 4.42
C GLY A 81 14.52 18.84 4.67
N GLY A 82 15.33 18.77 3.61
CA GLY A 82 16.79 18.92 3.71
C GLY A 82 17.20 20.36 3.99
#